data_AF-A0A0R2YFF2-F1
#
_entry.id   AF-A0A0R2YFF2-F1
#
_cell.length_a   1.000
_cell.length_b   1.000
_cell.length_c   1.000
_cell.angle_alpha   90.00
_cell.angle_beta   90.00
_cell.angle_gamma   90.00
#
_symmetry.space_group_name_H-M   'P 1'
#
loop_
_entity.id
_entity.type
_entity.pdbx_description
1 polymer ?
#
loop_
_entity_poly.entity_id
_entity_poly.type
_entity_poly.pdbx_seq_one_letter_code
_entity_poly.pdbx_strand_id
1 'polypeptide(L)'
;MYPKKAVTEQIKELHQRQGTHIGFFWYRDAEQYEHFLSIYEDRDTMHDTYALWHKSAMRAVKQYEKQGFITHRVYSTPEELAQWCRVNSMPLNGKSRSSFANEKLKAAAAKSPKSLRHSIGLAGH
;
A
#
# COMPACT_ATOMS: atom_id res chain seq x y z
N MET A 1 -13.26 1.45 42.30
CA MET A 1 -11.94 1.85 41.73
C MET A 1 -11.61 0.92 40.58
N TYR A 2 -11.86 1.34 39.33
CA TYR A 2 -11.53 0.54 38.15
C TYR A 2 -10.08 0.79 37.74
N PRO A 3 -9.25 -0.24 37.47
CA PRO A 3 -7.84 -0.07 37.19
C PRO A 3 -7.62 0.60 35.82
N LYS A 4 -7.06 1.80 35.84
CA LYS A 4 -6.76 2.65 34.66
C LYS A 4 -5.85 2.01 33.59
N LYS A 5 -5.26 0.83 33.85
CA LYS A 5 -4.37 0.12 32.92
C LYS A 5 -5.11 -0.56 31.76
N ALA A 6 -6.31 -1.08 31.99
CA ALA A 6 -7.07 -1.82 30.97
C ALA A 6 -7.53 -0.93 29.81
N VAL A 7 -7.90 0.32 30.10
CA VAL A 7 -8.32 1.29 29.07
C VAL A 7 -7.15 1.72 28.20
N THR A 8 -5.94 1.81 28.76
CA THR A 8 -4.76 2.23 27.99
C THR A 8 -4.30 1.17 27.00
N GLU A 9 -4.45 -0.12 27.33
CA GLU A 9 -4.15 -1.22 26.41
C GLU A 9 -5.23 -1.39 25.35
N GLN A 10 -6.51 -1.19 25.70
CA GLN A 10 -7.60 -1.21 24.71
C GLN A 10 -7.53 -0.03 23.72
N ILE A 11 -7.06 1.15 24.14
CA ILE A 11 -6.83 2.28 23.22
C ILE A 11 -5.64 1.99 22.29
N LYS A 12 -4.60 1.28 22.74
CA LYS A 12 -3.52 0.80 21.87
C LYS A 12 -4.03 -0.20 20.84
N GLU A 13 -4.90 -1.13 21.24
CA GLU A 13 -5.50 -2.13 20.35
C GLU A 13 -6.49 -1.53 19.33
N LEU A 14 -7.20 -0.46 19.71
CA LEU A 14 -8.07 0.31 18.82
C LEU A 14 -7.26 1.21 17.85
N HIS A 15 -6.15 1.80 18.28
CA HIS A 15 -5.23 2.52 17.39
C HIS A 15 -4.42 1.59 16.48
N GLN A 16 -4.20 0.33 16.88
CA GLN A 16 -3.60 -0.70 16.04
C GLN A 16 -4.46 -1.05 14.81
N ARG A 17 -5.69 -0.51 14.72
CA ARG A 17 -6.59 -0.64 13.56
C ARG A 17 -6.61 0.59 12.64
N GLN A 18 -5.82 1.64 12.92
CA GLN A 18 -5.81 2.90 12.16
C GLN A 18 -4.41 3.35 11.71
N GLY A 19 -3.47 2.42 11.49
CA GLY A 19 -2.21 2.75 10.85
C GLY A 19 -2.46 3.30 9.44
N THR A 20 -1.76 4.36 9.03
CA THR A 20 -1.88 4.85 7.66
C THR A 20 -1.35 3.77 6.70
N HIS A 21 -2.26 3.20 5.93
CA HIS A 21 -1.94 2.17 4.94
C HIS A 21 -1.30 2.82 3.71
N ILE A 22 -0.13 2.35 3.33
CA ILE A 22 0.56 2.82 2.12
C ILE A 22 0.75 1.67 1.14
N GLY A 23 0.47 1.91 -0.13
CA GLY A 23 0.67 0.96 -1.21
C GLY A 23 2.10 1.07 -1.70
N PHE A 24 2.85 -0.03 -1.65
CA PHE A 24 4.21 -0.10 -2.15
C PHE A 24 4.26 -1.03 -3.37
N PHE A 25 4.63 -0.49 -4.52
CA PHE A 25 4.72 -1.26 -5.76
C PHE A 25 5.80 -2.33 -5.63
N TRP A 26 5.46 -3.59 -5.90
CA TRP A 26 6.35 -4.73 -5.68
C TRP A 26 6.44 -5.62 -6.92
N TYR A 27 7.67 -5.95 -7.32
CA TYR A 27 7.96 -6.90 -8.39
C TYR A 27 8.19 -8.28 -7.81
N ARG A 28 7.67 -9.33 -8.48
CA ARG A 28 7.82 -10.71 -8.02
C ARG A 28 9.23 -11.25 -8.27
N ASP A 29 9.72 -11.02 -9.48
CA ASP A 29 10.93 -11.64 -10.02
C ASP A 29 11.71 -10.65 -10.89
N ALA A 30 12.96 -11.00 -11.21
CA ALA A 30 13.84 -10.18 -12.05
C ALA A 30 13.26 -9.98 -13.46
N GLU A 31 12.68 -11.00 -14.07
CA GLU A 31 12.07 -10.91 -15.40
C GLU A 31 10.93 -9.88 -15.43
N GLN A 32 10.08 -9.88 -14.40
CA GLN A 32 9.02 -8.89 -14.26
C GLN A 32 9.61 -7.49 -14.09
N TYR A 33 10.65 -7.35 -13.27
CA TYR A 33 11.34 -6.07 -13.09
C TYR A 33 11.89 -5.52 -14.41
N GLU A 34 12.54 -6.36 -15.22
CA GLU A 34 13.10 -5.99 -16.52
C GLU A 34 12.00 -5.61 -17.53
N HIS A 35 10.89 -6.34 -17.56
CA HIS A 35 9.71 -5.96 -18.35
C HIS A 35 9.17 -4.57 -17.97
N PHE A 36 9.13 -4.27 -16.68
CA PHE A 36 8.72 -2.95 -16.21
C PHE A 36 9.75 -1.86 -16.57
N LEU A 37 11.05 -2.14 -16.47
CA LEU A 37 12.10 -1.21 -16.88
C LEU A 37 12.00 -0.87 -18.38
N SER A 38 11.61 -1.81 -19.23
CA SER A 38 11.46 -1.58 -20.67
C SER A 38 10.34 -0.59 -21.02
N ILE A 39 9.35 -0.41 -20.14
CA ILE A 39 8.23 0.51 -20.36
C ILE A 39 8.36 1.82 -19.58
N TYR A 40 9.31 1.91 -18.64
CA TYR A 40 9.52 3.12 -17.86
C TYR A 40 10.32 4.15 -18.64
N GLU A 41 9.76 5.34 -18.75
CA GLU A 41 10.47 6.51 -19.29
C GLU A 41 11.62 6.91 -18.36
N ASP A 42 11.44 6.67 -17.06
CA ASP A 42 12.38 7.00 -15.99
C ASP A 42 13.21 5.76 -15.58
N ARG A 43 13.68 4.98 -16.56
CA ARG A 43 14.50 3.78 -16.30
C ARG A 43 15.85 4.12 -15.65
N ASP A 44 16.37 5.32 -15.90
CA ASP A 44 17.66 5.79 -15.41
C ASP A 44 17.68 6.00 -13.88
N THR A 45 16.52 6.28 -13.29
CA THR A 45 16.40 6.43 -11.82
C THR A 45 16.20 5.10 -11.10
N MET A 46 16.01 4.01 -11.84
CA MET A 46 15.84 2.68 -11.29
C MET A 46 17.19 1.99 -11.09
N HIS A 47 17.22 0.98 -10.23
CA HIS A 47 18.45 0.24 -9.99
C HIS A 47 18.70 -0.70 -11.17
N ASP A 48 19.97 -0.89 -11.57
CA ASP A 48 20.33 -1.80 -12.66
C ASP A 48 19.86 -3.24 -12.48
N THR A 49 19.67 -3.69 -11.24
CA THR A 49 19.28 -5.07 -10.94
C THR A 49 18.15 -5.15 -9.95
N TYR A 50 17.32 -6.19 -10.12
CA TYR A 50 16.27 -6.55 -9.17
C TYR A 50 16.81 -6.73 -7.74
N ALA A 51 17.99 -7.32 -7.57
CA ALA A 51 18.59 -7.53 -6.25
C ALA A 51 18.89 -6.21 -5.52
N LEU A 52 19.43 -5.21 -6.24
CA LEU A 52 19.68 -3.87 -5.71
C LEU A 52 18.38 -3.16 -5.37
N TRP A 53 17.41 -3.19 -6.30
CA TRP A 53 16.07 -2.65 -6.06
C TRP A 53 15.41 -3.29 -4.82
N HIS A 54 15.43 -4.62 -4.72
CA HIS A 54 14.79 -5.38 -3.63
C HIS A 54 15.41 -5.03 -2.27
N LYS A 55 16.73 -4.89 -2.21
CA LYS A 55 17.44 -4.46 -0.99
C LYS A 55 17.02 -3.05 -0.57
N SER A 56 16.92 -2.12 -1.51
CA SER A 56 16.46 -0.75 -1.26
C SER A 56 14.97 -0.69 -0.87
N ALA A 57 14.11 -1.44 -1.56
CA ALA A 57 12.68 -1.55 -1.28
C ALA A 57 12.43 -2.12 0.12
N MET A 58 13.16 -3.16 0.52
CA MET A 58 13.09 -3.71 1.87
C MET A 58 13.49 -2.70 2.94
N ARG A 59 14.53 -1.89 2.69
CA ARG A 59 14.95 -0.82 3.61
C ARG A 59 13.86 0.24 3.73
N ALA A 60 13.26 0.64 2.62
CA ALA A 60 12.16 1.59 2.59
C ALA A 60 10.95 1.06 3.38
N VAL A 61 10.53 -0.18 3.12
CA VAL A 61 9.44 -0.83 3.88
C VAL A 61 9.71 -0.81 5.37
N LYS A 62 10.88 -1.26 5.82
CA LYS A 62 11.23 -1.23 7.25
C LYS A 62 11.23 0.18 7.82
N GLN A 63 11.65 1.17 7.05
CA GLN A 63 11.64 2.57 7.47
C GLN A 63 10.21 3.11 7.62
N TYR A 64 9.30 2.75 6.72
CA TYR A 64 7.88 3.11 6.82
C TYR A 64 7.21 2.39 8.00
N GLU A 65 7.46 1.10 8.19
CA GLU A 65 6.96 0.34 9.34
C GLU A 65 7.43 0.92 10.67
N LYS A 66 8.71 1.34 10.75
CA LYS A 66 9.25 2.03 11.94
C LYS A 66 8.58 3.38 12.22
N GLN A 67 8.08 4.05 11.19
CA GLN A 67 7.32 5.30 11.33
C GLN A 67 5.84 5.06 11.68
N GLY A 68 5.40 3.81 11.82
CA GLY A 68 4.02 3.46 12.15
C GLY A 68 3.09 3.29 10.94
N PHE A 69 3.64 3.28 9.72
CA PHE A 69 2.87 2.98 8.51
C PHE A 69 2.72 1.48 8.30
N ILE A 70 1.60 1.07 7.72
CA ILE A 70 1.38 -0.32 7.32
C ILE A 70 1.59 -0.40 5.81
N THR A 71 2.72 -0.98 5.38
CA THR A 71 3.05 -1.11 3.96
C THR A 71 2.38 -2.33 3.35
N HIS A 72 1.63 -2.14 2.27
CA HIS A 72 1.02 -3.22 1.50
C HIS A 72 1.76 -3.39 0.18
N ARG A 73 2.27 -4.60 -0.06
CA ARG A 73 2.92 -4.93 -1.34
C ARG A 73 1.86 -5.08 -2.42
N VAL A 74 1.93 -4.20 -3.42
CA VAL A 74 0.99 -4.15 -4.52
C VAL A 74 1.66 -4.68 -5.77
N TYR A 75 1.06 -5.73 -6.34
CA TYR A 75 1.52 -6.36 -7.58
C TYR A 75 0.65 -5.93 -8.75
N SER A 76 1.25 -5.74 -9.92
CA SER A 76 0.55 -5.51 -11.18
C SER A 76 1.33 -6.04 -12.37
N THR A 77 0.67 -6.11 -13.52
CA THR A 77 1.35 -6.32 -14.81
C THR A 77 1.75 -4.98 -15.44
N PRO A 78 2.76 -4.97 -16.34
CA PRO A 78 3.13 -3.78 -17.09
C PRO A 78 1.97 -3.22 -17.92
N GLU A 79 1.12 -4.10 -18.44
CA GLU A 79 -0.09 -3.73 -19.19
C GLU A 79 -1.12 -3.01 -18.32
N GLU A 80 -1.42 -3.52 -17.12
CA GLU A 80 -2.33 -2.85 -16.17
C GLU A 80 -1.82 -1.44 -15.81
N LEU A 81 -0.53 -1.32 -15.50
CA LEU A 81 0.06 -0.03 -15.15
C LEU A 81 0.04 0.93 -16.34
N ALA A 82 0.38 0.47 -17.54
CA ALA A 82 0.35 1.28 -18.75
C ALA A 82 -1.07 1.75 -19.09
N GLN A 83 -2.06 0.86 -18.97
CA GLN A 83 -3.46 1.21 -19.18
C GLN A 83 -3.93 2.27 -18.17
N TRP A 84 -3.57 2.11 -16.89
CA TRP A 84 -3.91 3.08 -15.86
C TRP A 84 -3.24 4.44 -16.10
N CYS A 85 -1.97 4.44 -16.50
CA CYS A 85 -1.24 5.64 -16.88
C CYS A 85 -1.94 6.39 -18.03
N ARG A 86 -2.37 5.65 -19.06
CA ARG A 86 -3.11 6.21 -20.20
C ARG A 86 -4.44 6.83 -19.77
N VAL A 87 -5.22 6.12 -18.96
CA VAL A 87 -6.52 6.62 -18.46
C VAL A 87 -6.35 7.86 -17.60
N ASN A 88 -5.29 7.92 -16.78
CA ASN A 88 -5.01 9.04 -15.89
C ASN A 88 -4.16 10.14 -16.52
N SER A 89 -3.82 10.03 -17.81
CA SER A 89 -2.94 10.96 -18.54
C SER A 89 -1.64 11.26 -17.78
N MET A 90 -1.05 10.24 -17.16
CA MET A 90 0.21 10.35 -16.43
C MET A 90 1.36 9.65 -17.17
N PRO A 91 2.61 10.15 -17.03
CA PRO A 91 3.80 9.51 -17.58
C PRO A 91 4.15 8.22 -16.81
N LEU A 92 4.82 7.27 -17.45
CA LEU A 92 5.13 5.96 -16.87
C LEU A 92 6.43 6.05 -16.04
N ASN A 93 6.33 6.74 -14.89
CA ASN A 93 7.46 7.10 -14.04
C ASN A 93 7.26 6.74 -12.55
N GLY A 94 8.24 7.11 -11.72
CA GLY A 94 8.23 6.93 -10.27
C GLY A 94 6.97 7.41 -9.55
N LYS A 95 6.44 8.56 -9.95
CA LYS A 95 5.27 9.17 -9.33
C LYS A 95 4.01 8.36 -9.62
N SER A 96 3.84 7.93 -10.87
CA SER A 96 2.69 7.13 -11.30
C SER A 96 2.67 5.76 -10.64
N ARG A 97 3.83 5.10 -10.47
CA ARG A 97 3.94 3.83 -9.73
C ARG A 97 3.40 3.95 -8.30
N SER A 98 3.81 4.99 -7.58
CA SER A 98 3.39 5.22 -6.20
C SER A 98 1.90 5.56 -6.10
N SER A 99 1.40 6.40 -7.01
CA SER A 99 -0.04 6.73 -7.07
C SER A 99 -0.89 5.51 -7.40
N PHE A 100 -0.48 4.70 -8.39
CA PHE A 100 -1.14 3.46 -8.76
C PHE A 100 -1.19 2.46 -7.59
N ALA A 101 -0.08 2.28 -6.88
CA ALA A 101 -0.02 1.37 -5.73
C ALA A 101 -0.99 1.82 -4.62
N ASN A 102 -1.03 3.12 -4.31
CA ASN A 102 -1.97 3.67 -3.34
C ASN A 102 -3.42 3.54 -3.78
N GLU A 103 -3.72 3.77 -5.05
CA GLU A 103 -5.07 3.62 -5.59
C GLU A 103 -5.53 2.16 -5.56
N LYS A 104 -4.67 1.21 -5.97
CA LYS A 104 -4.99 -0.23 -5.93
C LYS A 104 -5.26 -0.68 -4.49
N LEU A 105 -4.50 -0.16 -3.52
CA LEU A 105 -4.73 -0.41 -2.10
C LEU A 105 -6.10 0.14 -1.65
N LYS A 106 -6.44 1.39 -2.01
CA LYS A 106 -7.75 1.98 -1.69
C LYS A 106 -8.88 1.20 -2.34
N ALA A 107 -8.73 0.79 -3.59
CA ALA A 107 -9.71 -0.03 -4.30
C ALA A 107 -9.88 -1.42 -3.67
N ALA A 108 -8.80 -2.02 -3.17
CA ALA A 108 -8.86 -3.29 -2.43
C ALA A 108 -9.57 -3.14 -1.08
N ALA A 109 -9.34 -2.02 -0.37
CA ALA A 109 -10.04 -1.70 0.86
C ALA A 109 -11.54 -1.44 0.64
N ALA A 110 -11.91 -0.73 -0.42
CA ALA A 110 -13.30 -0.45 -0.77
C ALA A 110 -14.10 -1.70 -1.15
N LYS A 111 -13.44 -2.75 -1.67
CA LYS A 111 -14.06 -4.03 -2.03
C LYS A 111 -14.28 -4.97 -0.84
N SER A 112 -13.88 -4.58 0.39
CA SER A 112 -14.20 -5.31 1.60
C SER A 112 -15.40 -4.68 2.32
N PRO A 113 -16.63 -5.20 2.17
CA PRO A 113 -17.76 -4.81 3.02
C PRO A 113 -17.58 -5.44 4.42
N LYS A 114 -16.59 -4.97 5.19
CA LYS A 114 -16.49 -5.34 6.61
C LYS A 114 -17.35 -4.39 7.43
N SER A 115 -18.57 -4.87 7.68
CA SER A 115 -19.41 -4.55 8.84
C SER A 115 -20.16 -3.22 8.80
N LEU A 116 -21.29 -3.24 8.09
CA LEU A 116 -22.50 -2.59 8.58
C LEU A 116 -22.98 -3.38 9.82
N ARG A 117 -22.35 -3.20 10.98
CA ARG A 117 -22.93 -3.56 12.28
C ARG A 117 -22.92 -2.32 13.17
N HIS A 118 -23.78 -1.38 12.82
CA HIS A 118 -24.38 -0.49 13.79
C HIS A 118 -25.90 -0.70 13.72
N SER A 119 -26.35 -1.90 14.10
CA SER A 119 -27.71 -2.07 14.62
C SER A 119 -27.69 -1.48 16.02
N ILE A 120 -27.83 -0.16 16.04
CA ILE A 120 -28.04 0.67 17.22
C ILE A 120 -29.26 0.06 17.92
N GLY A 121 -29.04 -0.53 19.10
CA GLY A 121 -30.14 -0.84 20.00
C GLY A 121 -30.75 0.48 20.47
N LEU A 122 -31.97 0.76 20.03
CA LEU A 122 -32.79 1.85 20.58
C LEU A 122 -34.27 1.66 20.20
N ALA A 123 -35.04 1.21 21.19
CA ALA A 123 -36.45 1.47 21.49
C ALA A 123 -36.91 0.27 22.34
N GLY A 124 -37.35 0.38 23.58
CA GLY A 124 -38.14 1.44 24.19
C GLY A 124 -39.24 0.71 24.95
N HIS A 125 -39.11 0.69 26.28
CA HIS A 125 -40.15 1.08 27.24
C HIS A 125 -41.12 -0.03 27.64
#